data_AF-H0GT71-F1
#
_entry.id   AF-H0GT71-F1
#
_cell.length_a   1.000
_cell.length_b   1.000
_cell.length_c   1.000
_cell.angle_alpha   90.00
_cell.angle_beta   90.00
_cell.angle_gamma   90.00
#
_symmetry.space_group_name_H-M   'P 1'
#
loop_
_entity.id
_entity.type
_entity.pdbx_description
1 polymer ?
#
loop_
_entity_poly.entity_id
_entity_poly.type
_entity_poly.pdbx_seq_one_letter_code
_entity_poly.pdbx_strand_id
1 'polypeptide(L)'
;MDCLLAKCNPLITDCVMAELEKLGPKYRIALKLARDPRIKRLSCSHKGTYADDCLVHRVLQHKCYIVATNDAGLKQRIRKIPGIPLMSVGGHAYVIEKLPDVF
;
A
#
# COMPACT_ATOMS: atom_id res chain seq x y z
N MET A 1 3.89 15.71 -3.28
CA MET A 1 3.76 14.85 -2.09
C MET A 1 4.92 15.19 -1.20
N ASP A 2 4.66 15.80 -0.06
CA ASP A 2 5.68 16.52 0.69
C ASP A 2 6.63 15.57 1.44
N CYS A 3 6.19 14.33 1.69
CA CYS A 3 6.98 13.29 2.35
C CYS A 3 8.14 12.75 1.51
N LEU A 4 7.94 12.54 0.21
CA LEU A 4 8.94 11.93 -0.68
C LEU A 4 9.71 12.95 -1.53
N LEU A 5 9.30 14.22 -1.50
CA LEU A 5 9.92 15.32 -2.27
C LEU A 5 10.06 15.05 -3.78
N ALA A 6 9.29 14.11 -4.31
CA ALA A 6 9.35 13.65 -5.69
C ALA A 6 7.95 13.32 -6.23
N LYS A 7 7.86 13.10 -7.56
CA LYS A 7 6.62 12.62 -8.19
C LYS A 7 6.29 11.22 -7.67
N CYS A 8 5.10 11.07 -7.11
CA CYS A 8 4.61 9.81 -6.56
C CYS A 8 3.39 9.35 -7.37
N ASN A 9 3.41 8.11 -7.83
CA ASN A 9 2.28 7.51 -8.54
C ASN A 9 1.57 6.54 -7.59
N PRO A 10 0.40 6.89 -7.03
CA PRO A 10 -0.34 5.99 -6.15
C PRO A 10 -0.86 4.78 -6.93
N LEU A 11 -0.74 3.61 -6.31
CA LEU A 11 -1.11 2.32 -6.88
C LEU A 11 -2.10 1.62 -5.95
N ILE A 12 -3.05 0.89 -6.51
CA ILE A 12 -3.99 0.05 -5.76
C ILE A 12 -4.14 -1.31 -6.44
N THR A 13 -4.10 -2.39 -5.66
CA THR A 13 -4.31 -3.75 -6.20
C THR A 13 -5.80 -4.09 -6.28
N ASP A 14 -6.16 -5.06 -7.13
CA ASP A 14 -7.54 -5.55 -7.21
C ASP A 14 -8.08 -6.04 -5.87
N CYS A 15 -7.24 -6.68 -5.05
CA CYS A 15 -7.66 -7.22 -3.75
C CYS A 15 -7.98 -6.11 -2.75
N VAL A 16 -7.15 -5.06 -2.69
CA VAL A 16 -7.41 -3.88 -1.84
C VAL A 16 -8.71 -3.20 -2.27
N MET A 17 -8.93 -3.07 -3.58
CA MET A 17 -10.18 -2.51 -4.11
C MET A 17 -11.40 -3.38 -3.72
N ALA A 18 -11.29 -4.69 -3.87
CA ALA A 18 -12.37 -5.62 -3.53
C ALA A 18 -12.69 -5.64 -2.04
N GLU A 19 -11.69 -5.57 -1.15
CA GLU A 19 -11.93 -5.42 0.29
C GLU A 19 -12.60 -4.09 0.61
N LEU A 20 -12.14 -3.00 0.00
CA LEU A 20 -12.72 -1.67 0.22
C LEU A 20 -14.19 -1.58 -0.20
N GLU A 21 -14.56 -2.29 -1.27
CA GLU A 21 -15.96 -2.43 -1.71
C GLU A 21 -16.81 -3.24 -0.71
N LYS A 22 -16.24 -4.28 -0.09
CA LYS A 22 -16.92 -5.12 0.92
C LYS A 22 -17.15 -4.40 2.24
N LEU A 23 -16.31 -3.43 2.61
CA LEU A 23 -16.43 -2.68 3.86
C LEU A 23 -17.68 -1.76 3.92
N GLY A 24 -18.38 -1.58 2.79
CA GLY A 24 -19.67 -0.92 2.74
C GLY A 24 -19.63 0.62 2.86
N PRO A 25 -20.76 1.26 3.19
CA PRO A 25 -20.94 2.70 3.01
C PRO A 25 -20.05 3.57 3.91
N LYS A 26 -19.58 3.05 5.05
CA LYS A 26 -18.65 3.77 5.94
C LYS A 26 -17.36 4.18 5.23
N TYR A 27 -16.95 3.43 4.21
CA TYR A 27 -15.73 3.67 3.44
C TYR A 27 -16.01 4.26 2.05
N ARG A 28 -17.22 4.80 1.80
CA ARG A 28 -17.61 5.35 0.49
C ARG A 28 -16.65 6.43 -0.03
N ILE A 29 -16.18 7.31 0.84
CA ILE A 29 -15.22 8.37 0.45
C ILE A 29 -13.89 7.74 0.03
N ALA A 30 -13.38 6.78 0.80
CA ALA A 30 -12.17 6.04 0.46
C ALA A 30 -12.33 5.29 -0.87
N LEU A 31 -13.47 4.64 -1.11
CA LEU A 31 -13.76 3.95 -2.37
C LEU A 31 -13.81 4.92 -3.56
N LYS A 32 -14.39 6.11 -3.38
CA LYS A 32 -14.40 7.15 -4.42
C LYS A 32 -12.99 7.64 -4.73
N LEU A 33 -12.16 7.86 -3.71
CA LEU A 33 -10.75 8.24 -3.87
C LEU A 33 -9.94 7.15 -4.56
N ALA A 34 -10.14 5.88 -4.17
CA ALA A 34 -9.50 4.71 -4.78
C ALA A 34 -9.80 4.56 -6.28
N ARG A 35 -10.94 5.10 -6.75
CA ARG A 35 -11.36 5.12 -8.16
C ARG A 35 -10.89 6.36 -8.92
N ASP A 36 -10.16 7.27 -8.28
CA ASP A 36 -9.63 8.46 -8.95
C ASP A 36 -8.66 8.04 -10.08
N PRO A 37 -8.76 8.60 -11.30
CA PRO A 37 -7.90 8.24 -12.44
C PRO A 37 -6.40 8.42 -12.18
N ARG A 38 -6.01 9.23 -11.19
CA ARG A 38 -4.61 9.42 -10.79
C ARG A 38 -4.04 8.21 -10.05
N ILE A 39 -4.89 7.31 -9.55
CA ILE A 39 -4.48 6.06 -8.90
C ILE A 39 -4.48 4.95 -9.94
N LYS A 40 -3.30 4.38 -10.19
CA LYS A 40 -3.17 3.28 -11.15
C LYS A 40 -3.55 1.96 -10.49
N ARG A 41 -4.50 1.27 -11.11
CA ARG A 41 -4.93 -0.07 -10.70
C ARG A 41 -3.92 -1.12 -11.17
N LEU A 42 -3.56 -2.03 -10.27
CA LEU A 42 -2.68 -3.17 -10.54
C LEU A 42 -3.50 -4.46 -10.53
N SER A 43 -3.45 -5.20 -11.63
CA SER A 43 -4.14 -6.47 -11.74
C SER A 43 -3.49 -7.55 -10.87
N CYS A 44 -4.31 -8.35 -10.19
CA CYS A 44 -3.86 -9.50 -9.42
C CYS A 44 -3.96 -10.78 -10.27
N SER A 45 -2.95 -11.65 -10.18
CA SER A 45 -2.90 -12.94 -10.89
C SER A 45 -3.23 -14.15 -9.99
N HIS A 46 -3.48 -13.92 -8.71
CA HIS A 46 -3.77 -14.98 -7.73
C HIS A 46 -5.26 -15.11 -7.47
N LYS A 47 -5.67 -16.27 -6.95
CA LYS A 47 -7.03 -16.48 -6.45
C LYS A 47 -7.23 -15.81 -5.08
N GLY A 48 -8.48 -15.50 -4.76
CA GLY A 48 -8.86 -14.87 -3.48
C GLY A 48 -8.68 -13.35 -3.47
N THR A 49 -9.10 -12.73 -2.36
CA THR A 49 -9.14 -11.26 -2.22
C THR A 49 -8.46 -10.76 -0.96
N TYR A 50 -7.57 -11.53 -0.32
CA TYR A 50 -6.93 -11.08 0.91
C TYR A 50 -5.80 -10.09 0.60
N ALA A 51 -6.00 -8.83 0.99
CA ALA A 51 -5.13 -7.72 0.58
C ALA A 51 -3.73 -7.80 1.18
N ASP A 52 -3.59 -8.24 2.43
CA ASP A 52 -2.28 -8.30 3.09
C ASP A 52 -1.35 -9.28 2.38
N ASP A 53 -1.83 -10.48 2.07
CA ASP A 53 -1.08 -11.49 1.32
C ASP A 53 -0.78 -11.03 -0.11
N CYS A 54 -1.74 -10.35 -0.74
CA CYS A 54 -1.56 -9.75 -2.06
C CYS A 54 -0.39 -8.76 -2.07
N LEU A 55 -0.35 -7.84 -1.10
CA LEU A 55 0.70 -6.83 -0.99
C LEU A 55 2.04 -7.47 -0.67
N VAL A 56 2.09 -8.42 0.28
CA VAL A 56 3.30 -9.12 0.68
C VAL A 56 3.90 -9.89 -0.49
N HIS A 57 3.12 -10.69 -1.21
CA HIS A 57 3.62 -11.43 -2.38
C HIS A 57 4.09 -10.49 -3.50
N ARG A 58 3.38 -9.39 -3.73
CA ARG A 58 3.75 -8.43 -4.77
C ARG A 58 5.09 -7.77 -4.49
N VAL A 59 5.33 -7.31 -3.26
CA VAL A 59 6.61 -6.66 -2.91
C VAL A 59 7.76 -7.66 -2.76
N LEU A 60 7.44 -8.93 -2.49
CA LEU A 60 8.44 -10.00 -2.51
C LEU A 60 8.94 -10.27 -3.94
N GLN A 61 8.04 -10.29 -4.93
CA GLN A 61 8.37 -10.49 -6.34
C GLN A 61 9.00 -9.25 -6.98
N HIS A 62 8.53 -8.06 -6.61
CA HIS A 62 8.93 -6.80 -7.23
C HIS A 62 9.29 -5.78 -6.16
N LYS A 63 10.60 -5.55 -5.96
CA LYS A 63 11.13 -4.62 -4.95
C LYS A 63 11.16 -3.16 -5.42
N CYS A 64 10.11 -2.72 -6.11
CA CYS A 64 10.01 -1.39 -6.70
C CYS A 64 8.83 -0.58 -6.12
N TYR A 65 8.39 -0.91 -4.92
CA TYR A 65 7.25 -0.29 -4.26
C TYR A 65 7.60 0.23 -2.86
N ILE A 66 6.92 1.30 -2.49
CA ILE A 66 6.77 1.73 -1.09
C ILE A 66 5.39 1.29 -0.64
N VAL A 67 5.28 0.60 0.49
CA VAL A 67 3.97 0.18 1.01
C VAL A 67 3.44 1.21 2.00
N ALA A 68 2.27 1.77 1.71
CA ALA A 68 1.58 2.69 2.59
C ALA A 68 0.54 1.94 3.45
N THR A 69 0.80 1.81 4.75
CA THR A 69 -0.13 1.16 5.68
C THR A 69 0.09 1.63 7.12
N ASN A 70 -1.01 1.70 7.89
CA ASN A 70 -0.99 1.88 9.34
C ASN A 70 -1.24 0.57 10.10
N ASP A 71 -1.53 -0.53 9.41
CA ASP A 71 -1.78 -1.82 10.05
C ASP A 71 -0.51 -2.41 10.65
N ALA A 72 -0.54 -2.74 11.95
CA ALA A 72 0.63 -3.22 12.68
C ALA A 72 1.08 -4.62 12.21
N GLY A 73 0.13 -5.50 11.86
CA GLY A 73 0.43 -6.85 11.41
C GLY A 73 1.10 -6.85 10.03
N LEU A 74 0.54 -6.10 9.08
CA LEU A 74 1.10 -5.94 7.75
C LEU A 74 2.47 -5.25 7.78
N LYS A 75 2.65 -4.22 8.63
CA LYS A 75 3.97 -3.63 8.87
C LYS A 75 4.99 -4.67 9.36
N GLN A 76 4.64 -5.47 10.36
CA GLN A 76 5.53 -6.52 10.86
C GLN A 76 5.91 -7.54 9.77
N ARG A 77 4.98 -7.89 8.88
CA ARG A 77 5.24 -8.80 7.76
C ARG A 77 6.18 -8.18 6.72
N ILE A 78 5.95 -6.92 6.34
CA ILE A 78 6.77 -6.24 5.32
C ILE A 78 8.16 -5.88 5.83
N ARG A 79 8.34 -5.57 7.12
CA ARG A 79 9.68 -5.33 7.70
C ARG A 79 10.64 -6.51 7.55
N LYS A 80 10.12 -7.73 7.37
CA LYS A 80 10.94 -8.93 7.10
C LYS A 80 11.48 -8.97 5.67
N ILE A 81 10.96 -8.13 4.77
CA ILE A 81 11.36 -8.10 3.35
C ILE A 81 12.35 -6.95 3.14
N PRO A 82 13.63 -7.25 2.84
CA PRO A 82 14.63 -6.21 2.68
C PRO A 82 14.41 -5.42 1.38
N GLY A 83 14.58 -4.10 1.47
CA GLY A 83 14.49 -3.17 0.35
C GLY A 83 13.10 -2.56 0.13
N ILE A 84 12.13 -2.79 1.01
CA ILE A 84 10.77 -2.25 0.90
C ILE A 84 10.54 -1.18 1.97
N PRO A 85 10.47 0.12 1.59
CA PRO A 85 10.13 1.19 2.54
C PRO A 85 8.66 1.12 2.95
N LEU A 86 8.38 1.49 4.21
CA LEU A 86 7.03 1.62 4.76
C LEU A 86 6.67 3.09 4.95
N MET A 87 5.51 3.48 4.43
CA MET A 87 4.89 4.77 4.66
C MET A 87 3.70 4.61 5.60
N SER A 88 3.53 5.54 6.54
CA SER A 88 2.35 5.58 7.41
C SER A 88 1.92 7.02 7.68
N VAL A 89 0.67 7.19 8.13
CA VAL A 89 0.15 8.50 8.54
C VAL A 89 0.31 8.64 10.05
N GLY A 90 0.88 9.75 10.50
CA GLY A 90 1.03 10.09 11.91
C GLY A 90 1.31 11.59 12.09
N GLY A 91 0.76 12.20 13.14
CA GLY A 91 1.00 13.63 13.42
C GLY A 91 0.59 14.56 12.27
N HIS A 92 -0.54 14.27 11.60
CA HIS A 92 -1.01 15.00 10.41
C HIS A 92 -0.07 14.99 9.18
N ALA A 93 0.93 14.11 9.16
CA ALA A 93 1.87 13.97 8.06
C ALA A 93 2.00 12.51 7.60
N TYR A 94 2.51 12.32 6.38
CA TYR A 94 3.04 11.03 5.95
C TYR A 94 4.47 10.90 6.46
N VAL A 95 4.79 9.74 7.05
CA VAL A 95 6.10 9.43 7.60
C VAL A 95 6.61 8.14 6.98
N ILE A 96 7.87 8.14 6.54
CA ILE A 96 8.59 6.94 6.14
C ILE A 96 9.28 6.37 7.38
N GLU A 97 8.97 5.12 7.74
CA GLU A 97 9.53 4.50 8.96
C GLU A 97 11.04 4.29 8.88
N LYS A 98 11.55 3.85 7.73
CA LYS A 98 12.99 3.74 7.43
C LYS A 98 13.20 3.44 5.95
N LEU A 99 14.16 4.11 5.33
CA LEU A 99 14.80 3.61 4.11
C LEU A 99 15.78 2.50 4.54
N PRO A 100 16.00 1.45 3.72
CA PRO A 100 16.93 0.39 4.10
C PRO A 100 18.32 0.98 4.37
N ASP A 101 18.85 0.77 5.58
CA ASP A 101 20.28 0.94 5.84
C ASP A 101 20.98 -0.13 5.00
N VAL A 102 21.60 0.28 3.90
CA VAL A 102 22.45 -0.59 3.08
C VAL A 102 23.78 -0.72 3.82
N PHE A 103 24.03 -1.89 4.39
CA PHE A 103 25.37 -2.43 4.57
C PHE A 103 25.46 -3.72 3.77
#